data_AF-A0A2G6EWG4-F1
#
_entry.id   AF-A0A2G6EWG4-F1
#
_cell.length_a   1.000
_cell.length_b   1.000
_cell.length_c   1.000
_cell.angle_alpha   90.00
_cell.angle_beta   90.00
_cell.angle_gamma   90.00
#
_symmetry.space_group_name_H-M   'P 1'
#
loop_
_entity.id
_entity.type
_entity.pdbx_description
1 polymer ?
#
loop_
_entity_poly.entity_id
_entity_poly.type
_entity_poly.pdbx_seq_one_letter_code
_entity_poly.pdbx_strand_id
1 'polypeptide(L)'
;ADWLTAAEAVLHSLHAYLPSVKSIGLSGQMHGATCLDSQGKVIRPAILWNDTRAVVEADWLDQQPITHKITGNLVFPGFTAPKLLWLKNNEPDHFARLAKVLLPKDYLKKGSGRRPCCHFAVCPGRRCPIW
;
A
#
# COMPACT_ATOMS: atom_id res chain seq x y z
N ALA A 1 -0.99 -0.17 13.38
CA ALA A 1 -2.12 -0.33 14.32
C ALA A 1 -2.91 0.97 14.38
N ASP A 2 -2.21 2.10 14.48
CA ASP A 2 -2.75 3.44 14.71
C ASP A 2 -3.92 3.85 13.81
N TRP A 3 -3.86 3.57 12.50
CA TRP A 3 -4.97 3.91 11.59
C TRP A 3 -6.29 3.23 11.95
N LEU A 4 -6.24 1.96 12.37
CA LEU A 4 -7.44 1.21 12.77
C LEU A 4 -7.98 1.77 14.08
N THR A 5 -7.09 1.95 15.07
CA THR A 5 -7.46 2.53 16.36
C THR A 5 -8.10 3.91 16.22
N ALA A 6 -7.52 4.79 15.40
CA ALA A 6 -8.06 6.12 15.14
C ALA A 6 -9.42 6.06 14.44
N ALA A 7 -9.57 5.19 13.43
CA ALA A 7 -10.83 5.01 12.72
C ALA A 7 -11.92 4.46 13.65
N GLU A 8 -11.61 3.46 14.47
CA GLU A 8 -12.54 2.88 15.46
C GLU A 8 -12.98 3.91 16.50
N ALA A 9 -12.05 4.73 17.01
CA ALA A 9 -12.37 5.78 17.97
C ALA A 9 -13.38 6.79 17.41
N VAL A 10 -13.18 7.25 16.17
CA VAL A 10 -14.09 8.18 15.49
C VAL A 10 -15.42 7.52 15.16
N LEU A 11 -15.43 6.27 14.69
CA LEU A 11 -16.66 5.56 14.39
C LEU A 11 -17.50 5.31 15.65
N HIS A 12 -16.87 5.00 16.78
CA HIS A 12 -17.57 4.86 18.06
C HIS A 12 -18.18 6.18 18.53
N SER A 13 -17.47 7.32 18.41
CA SER A 13 -18.01 8.61 18.82
C SER A 13 -19.17 9.09 17.94
N LEU A 14 -19.15 8.74 16.65
CA LEU A 14 -20.20 9.12 15.70
C LEU A 14 -21.43 8.20 15.74
N HIS A 15 -21.31 6.98 16.27
CA HIS A 15 -22.37 5.97 16.22
C HIS A 15 -23.70 6.47 16.81
N ALA A 16 -23.65 7.17 17.94
CA ALA A 16 -24.83 7.72 18.60
C ALA A 16 -25.57 8.78 17.76
N TYR A 17 -24.86 9.47 16.87
CA TYR A 17 -25.43 10.54 16.03
C TYR A 17 -25.91 10.03 14.67
N LEU A 18 -25.51 8.82 14.28
CA LEU A 18 -25.72 8.26 12.94
C LEU A 18 -26.34 6.85 12.98
N PRO A 19 -27.47 6.63 13.68
CA PRO A 19 -28.01 5.27 13.93
C PRO A 19 -28.49 4.54 12.65
N SER A 20 -28.77 5.27 11.57
CA SER A 20 -29.37 4.74 10.34
C SER A 20 -28.39 4.65 9.15
N VAL A 21 -27.08 4.70 9.40
CA VAL A 21 -26.07 4.60 8.33
C VAL A 21 -26.11 3.22 7.66
N LYS A 22 -26.34 3.22 6.35
CA LYS A 22 -26.40 2.00 5.53
C LYS A 22 -25.08 1.67 4.83
N SER A 23 -24.23 2.67 4.61
CA SER A 23 -22.99 2.51 3.84
C SER A 23 -21.90 3.48 4.30
N ILE A 24 -20.65 3.08 4.10
CA ILE A 24 -19.46 3.87 4.40
C ILE A 24 -18.59 3.91 3.15
N GLY A 25 -18.27 5.13 2.71
CA GLY A 25 -17.24 5.39 1.70
C GLY A 25 -15.88 5.59 2.36
N LEU A 26 -14.81 5.08 1.74
CA LEU A 26 -13.45 5.25 2.23
C LEU A 26 -12.66 6.16 1.29
N SER A 27 -12.11 7.24 1.84
CA SER A 27 -11.08 8.05 1.21
C SER A 27 -9.82 7.99 2.08
N GLY A 28 -8.65 8.16 1.47
CA GLY A 28 -7.40 8.13 2.21
C GLY A 28 -6.22 8.51 1.34
N GLN A 29 -5.10 8.80 2.00
CA GLN A 29 -3.86 9.16 1.32
C GLN A 29 -3.44 8.09 0.29
N MET A 30 -2.96 8.55 -0.85
CA MET A 30 -2.53 7.70 -1.97
C MET A 30 -1.12 7.16 -1.76
N HIS A 31 -0.67 6.27 -2.65
CA HIS A 31 0.70 5.76 -2.81
C HIS A 31 1.42 5.17 -1.58
N GLY A 32 0.76 5.06 -0.43
CA GLY A 32 1.30 4.43 0.75
C GLY A 32 1.47 2.93 0.53
N ALA A 33 2.66 2.39 0.81
CA ALA A 33 2.96 0.96 0.69
C ALA A 33 2.76 0.26 2.04
N THR A 34 1.59 -0.35 2.24
CA THR A 34 1.31 -1.20 3.42
C THR A 34 1.60 -2.65 3.07
N CYS A 35 2.72 -3.17 3.57
CA CYS A 35 3.25 -4.48 3.24
C CYS A 35 2.73 -5.56 4.20
N LEU A 36 2.05 -6.57 3.66
CA LEU A 36 1.46 -7.67 4.42
C LEU A 36 2.09 -9.01 4.03
N ASP A 37 2.27 -9.88 5.02
CA ASP A 37 2.67 -11.26 4.78
C ASP A 37 1.49 -12.16 4.39
N SER A 38 1.76 -13.45 4.17
CA SER A 38 0.77 -14.45 3.76
C SER A 38 -0.35 -14.65 4.79
N GLN A 39 -0.09 -14.34 6.05
CA GLN A 39 -1.06 -14.36 7.15
C GLN A 39 -1.81 -13.03 7.29
N GLY A 40 -1.51 -12.06 6.42
CA GLY A 40 -2.10 -10.73 6.44
C GLY A 40 -1.59 -9.85 7.58
N LYS A 41 -0.49 -10.22 8.25
CA LYS A 41 0.15 -9.39 9.27
C LYS A 41 1.02 -8.33 8.62
N VAL A 42 1.08 -7.16 9.25
CA VAL A 42 1.94 -6.06 8.80
C VAL A 42 3.40 -6.45 8.99
N ILE A 43 4.19 -6.35 7.93
CA ILE A 43 5.62 -6.71 7.96
C ILE A 43 6.44 -5.58 8.59
N ARG A 44 6.11 -4.33 8.26
CA ARG A 44 6.77 -3.10 8.74
C ARG A 44 5.83 -1.88 8.64
N PRO A 45 6.15 -0.73 9.27
CA PRO A 45 5.35 0.49 9.14
C PRO A 45 5.06 0.85 7.68
N ALA A 46 3.97 1.52 7.31
CA ALA A 46 3.76 1.86 5.89
C ALA A 46 4.81 2.89 5.40
N ILE A 47 5.32 2.76 4.17
CA ILE A 47 6.08 3.87 3.53
C ILE A 47 5.07 4.82 2.88
N LEU A 48 4.99 6.05 3.38
CA LEU A 48 3.97 7.04 3.01
C LEU A 48 4.29 7.74 1.69
N TRP A 49 3.31 8.44 1.12
CA TRP A 49 3.43 9.12 -0.18
C TRP A 49 4.47 10.24 -0.23
N ASN A 50 4.72 10.89 0.91
CA ASN A 50 5.70 11.96 1.07
C ASN A 50 7.11 11.44 1.39
N ASP A 51 7.30 10.12 1.39
CA ASP A 51 8.60 9.50 1.59
C ASP A 51 9.41 9.49 0.30
N THR A 52 10.65 9.95 0.36
CA THR A 52 11.55 10.10 -0.78
C THR A 52 12.72 9.11 -0.79
N ARG A 53 12.72 8.09 0.08
CA ARG A 53 13.85 7.15 0.23
C ARG A 53 14.18 6.35 -1.04
N ALA A 54 13.19 6.17 -1.92
CA ALA A 54 13.28 5.35 -3.13
C ALA A 54 13.61 6.17 -4.38
N VAL A 55 14.40 7.25 -4.26
CA VAL A 55 14.80 8.11 -5.39
C VAL A 55 15.56 7.32 -6.45
N VAL A 56 16.56 6.54 -6.05
CA VAL A 56 17.40 5.77 -6.98
C VAL A 56 16.55 4.77 -7.76
N GLU A 57 15.63 4.09 -7.07
CA GLU A 57 14.72 3.14 -7.68
C GLU A 57 13.66 3.80 -8.57
N ALA A 58 13.21 5.01 -8.23
CA ALA A 58 12.27 5.78 -9.04
C ALA A 58 12.92 6.20 -10.36
N ASP A 59 14.12 6.78 -10.31
CA ASP A 59 14.88 7.19 -11.49
C ASP A 59 15.17 6.01 -12.40
N TRP A 60 15.55 4.87 -11.83
CA TRP A 60 15.77 3.64 -12.59
C TRP A 60 14.49 3.14 -13.27
N LEU A 61 13.35 3.15 -12.56
CA LEU A 61 12.06 2.72 -13.12
C LEU A 61 11.57 3.66 -14.21
N ASP A 62 11.77 4.97 -14.05
CA ASP A 62 11.36 6.00 -15.02
C ASP A 62 12.07 5.80 -16.37
N GLN A 63 13.36 5.40 -16.32
CA GLN A 63 14.17 5.12 -17.50
C GLN A 63 13.80 3.82 -18.23
N GLN A 64 12.93 2.97 -17.66
CA GLN A 64 12.56 1.71 -18.33
C GLN A 64 11.63 1.99 -19.52
N PRO A 65 11.92 1.43 -20.72
CA PRO A 65 11.15 1.72 -21.94
C PRO A 65 9.64 1.45 -21.85
N ILE A 66 9.23 0.56 -20.96
CA ILE A 66 7.84 0.12 -20.82
C ILE A 66 7.04 0.96 -19.80
N THR A 67 7.73 1.69 -18.92
CA THR A 67 7.12 2.33 -17.74
C THR A 67 6.05 3.34 -18.13
N HIS A 68 6.37 4.32 -18.97
CA HIS A 68 5.38 5.33 -19.39
C HIS A 68 4.30 4.73 -20.28
N LYS A 69 4.62 3.69 -21.05
CA LYS A 69 3.65 3.00 -21.91
C LYS A 69 2.56 2.30 -21.11
N ILE A 70 2.90 1.71 -19.96
CA ILE A 70 1.92 1.03 -19.09
C ILE A 70 1.26 2.01 -18.13
N THR A 71 2.05 2.85 -17.47
CA THR A 71 1.57 3.65 -16.34
C THR A 71 0.99 4.99 -16.75
N GLY A 72 1.37 5.51 -17.92
CA GLY A 72 0.99 6.85 -18.39
C GLY A 72 1.49 8.00 -17.51
N ASN A 73 2.39 7.75 -16.57
CA ASN A 73 2.86 8.72 -15.58
C ASN A 73 4.39 8.72 -15.50
N LEU A 74 4.94 9.84 -15.04
CA LEU A 74 6.31 9.88 -14.53
C LEU A 74 6.39 9.11 -13.21
N VAL A 75 7.55 8.54 -12.91
CA VAL A 75 7.78 7.79 -11.68
C VAL A 75 8.39 8.70 -10.62
N PHE A 76 7.65 8.91 -9.54
CA PHE A 76 8.14 9.62 -8.36
C PHE A 76 8.49 8.63 -7.24
N PRO A 77 9.48 8.94 -6.37
CA PRO A 77 9.84 8.06 -5.24
C PRO A 77 8.68 7.83 -4.27
N GLY A 78 7.75 8.77 -4.20
CA GLY A 78 6.52 8.67 -3.43
C GLY A 78 5.55 7.60 -3.95
N PHE A 79 5.75 7.04 -5.15
CA PHE A 79 4.89 6.01 -5.71
C PHE A 79 5.16 4.62 -5.11
N THR A 80 4.15 3.76 -5.18
CA THR A 80 4.21 2.43 -4.56
C THR A 80 5.29 1.54 -5.19
N ALA A 81 5.43 1.57 -6.52
CA ALA A 81 6.38 0.69 -7.22
C ALA A 81 7.83 0.94 -6.78
N PRO A 82 8.42 2.14 -6.90
CA PRO A 82 9.79 2.41 -6.45
C PRO A 82 10.08 1.93 -5.03
N LYS A 83 9.13 2.10 -4.11
CA LYS A 83 9.26 1.64 -2.72
C LYS A 83 9.38 0.13 -2.58
N LEU A 84 8.75 -0.65 -3.46
CA LEU A 84 8.89 -2.10 -3.46
C LEU A 84 10.25 -2.54 -4.02
N LEU A 85 10.80 -1.83 -5.00
CA LEU A 85 12.19 -2.06 -5.42
C LEU A 85 13.15 -1.73 -4.29
N TRP A 86 12.94 -0.59 -3.65
CA TRP A 86 13.75 -0.16 -2.52
C TRP A 86 13.69 -1.20 -1.40
N LEU A 87 12.49 -1.71 -1.09
CA LEU A 87 12.31 -2.77 -0.10
C LEU A 87 13.06 -4.05 -0.49
N LYS A 88 13.01 -4.45 -1.77
CA LYS A 88 13.75 -5.60 -2.28
C LYS A 88 15.27 -5.45 -2.12
N ASN A 89 15.79 -4.25 -2.39
CA ASN A 89 17.22 -3.98 -2.39
C ASN A 89 17.78 -3.74 -0.98
N ASN A 90 17.01 -3.10 -0.09
CA ASN A 90 17.48 -2.61 1.20
C ASN A 90 16.97 -3.43 2.39
N GLU A 91 15.81 -4.09 2.26
CA GLU A 91 15.20 -4.90 3.32
C GLU A 91 14.76 -6.27 2.78
N PRO A 92 15.71 -7.10 2.27
CA PRO A 92 15.39 -8.34 1.56
C PRO A 92 14.60 -9.34 2.41
N ASP A 93 14.80 -9.38 3.72
CA ASP A 93 14.05 -10.25 4.64
C ASP A 93 12.56 -9.85 4.75
N HIS A 94 12.28 -8.55 4.74
CA HIS A 94 10.91 -8.04 4.67
C HIS A 94 10.29 -8.32 3.31
N PHE A 95 11.06 -8.14 2.23
CA PHE A 95 10.59 -8.41 0.88
C PHE A 95 10.29 -9.90 0.66
N ALA A 96 11.10 -10.80 1.21
CA ALA A 96 10.89 -12.26 1.10
C ALA A 96 9.57 -12.72 1.73
N ARG A 97 9.10 -12.01 2.77
CA ARG A 97 7.82 -12.29 3.45
C ARG A 97 6.63 -11.63 2.76
N LEU A 98 6.85 -10.74 1.79
CA LEU A 98 5.81 -9.92 1.19
C LEU A 98 4.85 -10.77 0.34
N ALA A 99 3.58 -10.76 0.71
CA ALA A 99 2.52 -11.42 -0.06
C ALA A 99 1.55 -10.42 -0.70
N LYS A 100 1.25 -9.31 -0.02
CA LYS A 100 0.29 -8.31 -0.51
C LYS A 100 0.74 -6.90 -0.17
N VAL A 101 0.43 -5.97 -1.07
CA VAL A 101 0.61 -4.54 -0.83
C VAL A 101 -0.74 -3.85 -0.95
N LEU A 102 -1.13 -3.16 0.12
CA LEU A 102 -2.36 -2.37 0.18
C LEU A 102 -2.04 -0.88 0.29
N LEU A 103 -2.87 -0.06 -0.35
CA LEU A 103 -2.90 1.37 -0.03
C LEU A 103 -3.52 1.57 1.37
N PRO A 104 -3.26 2.70 2.04
CA PRO A 104 -3.74 2.95 3.40
C PRO A 104 -5.27 2.78 3.57
N LYS A 105 -6.06 3.28 2.60
CA LYS A 105 -7.53 3.12 2.61
C LYS A 105 -7.97 1.65 2.50
N ASP A 106 -7.24 0.85 1.74
CA ASP A 106 -7.57 -0.56 1.51
C ASP A 106 -7.16 -1.41 2.72
N TYR A 107 -6.12 -1.00 3.45
CA TYR A 107 -5.79 -1.58 4.75
C TYR A 107 -6.90 -1.35 5.79
N LEU A 108 -7.48 -0.15 5.86
CA LEU A 108 -8.66 0.11 6.71
C LEU A 108 -9.85 -0.77 6.32
N LYS A 109 -10.11 -0.92 5.02
CA LYS A 109 -11.15 -1.84 4.51
C LYS A 109 -10.92 -3.30 4.93
N LYS A 110 -9.67 -3.76 4.98
CA LYS A 110 -9.32 -5.09 5.50
C LYS A 110 -9.67 -5.22 6.99
N GLY A 111 -9.35 -4.20 7.78
CA GLY A 111 -9.59 -4.19 9.23
C GLY A 111 -11.07 -4.34 9.61
N SER A 112 -11.98 -3.83 8.79
CA SER A 112 -13.43 -4.01 8.98
C SER A 112 -13.96 -5.39 8.56
N GLY A 113 -13.09 -6.37 8.36
CA GLY A 113 -13.44 -7.74 7.98
C GLY A 113 -13.88 -7.90 6.51
N ARG A 114 -13.84 -6.83 5.70
CA ARG A 114 -14.20 -6.89 4.28
C ARG A 114 -12.98 -7.21 3.42
N ARG A 115 -13.19 -7.92 2.31
CA ARG A 115 -12.13 -8.17 1.33
C ARG A 115 -11.59 -6.84 0.79
N PRO A 116 -10.29 -6.54 0.98
CA PRO A 116 -9.71 -5.32 0.43
C PRO A 116 -9.55 -5.45 -1.08
N CYS A 117 -9.69 -4.34 -1.80
CA CYS A 117 -9.25 -4.29 -3.19
C CYS A 117 -7.71 -4.29 -3.14
N CYS A 118 -7.09 -5.41 -3.49
CA CYS A 118 -5.64 -5.50 -3.51
C CYS A 118 -5.11 -4.60 -4.62
N HIS A 119 -4.17 -3.71 -4.28
CA HIS A 119 -3.54 -2.85 -5.27
C HIS A 119 -2.41 -3.60 -5.99
N PHE A 120 -1.64 -4.42 -5.26
CA PHE A 120 -0.69 -5.38 -5.83
C PHE A 120 -0.74 -6.70 -5.05
N ALA A 121 -0.78 -7.82 -5.79
CA ALA A 121 -0.47 -9.15 -5.26
C ALA A 121 0.98 -9.49 -5.63
N VAL A 122 1.80 -9.82 -4.64
CA VAL A 122 3.20 -10.20 -4.86
C VAL A 122 3.24 -11.73 -4.88
N CYS A 123 3.61 -12.30 -6.02
CA CYS A 123 3.71 -13.74 -6.20
C CYS A 123 5.20 -14.12 -6.15
N PRO A 124 5.67 -14.81 -5.10
CA PRO A 124 7.06 -15.27 -5.04
C PRO A 124 7.36 -16.14 -6.26
N GLY A 125 8.36 -15.77 -7.07
CA GLY A 125 8.82 -16.54 -8.23
C GLY A 125 8.21 -16.17 -9.59
N ARG A 126 7.25 -15.24 -9.68
CA ARG A 126 6.84 -14.66 -10.97
C ARG A 126 7.36 -13.22 -11.08
N ARG A 127 8.03 -12.88 -12.18
CA ARG A 127 8.28 -11.47 -12.53
C ARG A 127 6.92 -10.79 -12.64
N CYS A 128 6.67 -9.85 -11.74
CA CYS A 128 5.56 -8.93 -11.94
C CYS A 128 5.94 -8.11 -13.19
N PRO A 129 5.04 -7.84 -14.16
CA PRO A 129 5.40 -7.33 -15.50
C PRO A 129 6.16 -5.99 -15.52
N ILE A 130 6.28 -5.37 -14.35
CA ILE A 130 6.89 -4.07 -14.06
C ILE A 130 8.32 -4.23 -13.49
N TRP A 131 8.78 -5.48 -13.23
CA TRP A 131 10.04 -5.84 -12.55
C TRP A 131 10.84 -6.92 -13.29
#